data_AF-A0A2E1M7C0-F1
#
_entry.id   AF-A0A2E1M7C0-F1
#
_cell.length_a   1.000
_cell.length_b   1.000
_cell.length_c   1.000
_cell.angle_alpha   90.00
_cell.angle_beta   90.00
_cell.angle_gamma   90.00
#
_symmetry.space_group_name_H-M   'P 1'
#
loop_
_entity.id
_entity.type
_entity.pdbx_description
1 polymer ?
#
loop_
_entity_poly.entity_id
_entity_poly.type
_entity_poly.pdbx_seq_one_letter_code
_entity_poly.pdbx_strand_id
1 'polypeptide(L)'
;MLISTLCATVLGQYGHLAWSDEFDGTELDRSKWTPQYGDGSQYGIPGWGNNELQSYTDSPSNLFVQNGRLNIVAQKQGNQYTSARIRTLGNGEFTYGRMEASIKVPTAGQGLWPAFWMLPTDSPYGGWAAGGEIDIAEWINGMDVAHGTLHHGSAWPSNQQTTGSFNPAGGAITGFHTYAIEWDPDEIRWYFDGVLYSQKNLNQWFSENAPGDAEAPFDWNFHFILNLAIGGNWPGYPNSSTPFPASLEVDWVRVWKREAPGAFADNQIPGTVQAEHYDKGGQSVGFWDADHTNNGGSMRGNQGVDVGGINGSGAYVGWLRPLEWLQFTSDVACGGMHRVRARVASQSSGGTFHLELNGTDLTGPISVPSTGDWQNWVEVEAQLSLPTGTELPIRFVNDGGADDQFNIDSFTFERIDSDQGCGEVLGPCCLSDSCELLTTSACVSVGGTFAPGLEGCSAPAACVGAGACCFPDATCVSATLENCDFGGGVFQGSAMDCASASCPLITGSCCIGSVCTVLEEATCQAVGGEFGGEGSPCENASCAAPCLGDFTNDDAVGFDDLLYLLSDWAGTEADLDGSGVTDFADVLILLAAYGPC
;
A
#
# COMPACT_ATOMS: atom_id res chain seq x y z
N MET A 1 32.49 22.77 -33.18
CA MET A 1 31.36 21.92 -33.66
C MET A 1 31.72 20.42 -33.64
N LEU A 2 32.51 19.96 -32.66
CA LEU A 2 32.95 18.56 -32.56
C LEU A 2 32.80 17.98 -31.14
N ILE A 3 32.20 18.75 -30.21
CA ILE A 3 31.96 18.33 -28.82
C ILE A 3 30.50 17.89 -28.62
N SER A 4 29.58 18.24 -29.53
CA SER A 4 28.16 17.90 -29.44
C SER A 4 27.80 16.52 -30.02
N THR A 5 28.77 15.78 -30.58
CA THR A 5 28.50 14.52 -31.30
C THR A 5 28.97 13.26 -30.56
N LEU A 6 29.65 13.39 -29.41
CA LEU A 6 30.03 12.25 -28.55
C LEU A 6 29.08 12.02 -27.36
N CYS A 7 28.17 12.97 -27.06
CA CYS A 7 27.17 12.79 -26.02
C CYS A 7 25.94 11.98 -26.51
N ALA A 8 25.80 11.82 -27.84
CA ALA A 8 24.64 11.16 -28.45
C ALA A 8 24.77 9.64 -28.59
N THR A 9 25.95 9.05 -28.38
CA THR A 9 26.16 7.60 -28.57
C THR A 9 26.01 6.76 -27.31
N VAL A 10 26.06 7.36 -26.11
CA VAL A 10 25.79 6.65 -24.84
C VAL A 10 24.28 6.46 -24.60
N LEU A 11 23.43 7.29 -25.22
CA LEU A 11 21.97 7.20 -25.14
C LEU A 11 21.34 6.23 -26.16
N GLY A 12 22.15 5.46 -26.91
CA GLY A 12 21.64 4.59 -27.97
C GLY A 12 20.95 3.32 -27.48
N GLN A 13 21.32 2.81 -26.30
CA GLN A 13 20.87 1.50 -25.80
C GLN A 13 20.12 1.57 -24.47
N TYR A 14 20.58 2.39 -23.50
CA TYR A 14 19.92 2.56 -22.20
C TYR A 14 19.45 4.01 -22.04
N GLY A 15 18.19 4.26 -22.42
CA GLY A 15 17.61 5.62 -22.46
C GLY A 15 16.73 5.98 -21.26
N HIS A 16 16.43 5.04 -20.37
CA HIS A 16 15.40 5.22 -19.35
C HIS A 16 15.99 5.13 -17.94
N LEU A 17 15.94 6.25 -17.20
CA LEU A 17 16.35 6.28 -15.80
C LEU A 17 15.36 5.46 -14.97
N ALA A 18 15.80 4.32 -14.44
CA ALA A 18 14.97 3.40 -13.67
C ALA A 18 15.09 3.64 -12.16
N TRP A 19 16.27 4.02 -11.70
CA TRP A 19 16.53 4.32 -10.29
C TRP A 19 17.68 5.32 -10.18
N SER A 20 17.63 6.19 -9.18
CA SER A 20 18.73 7.11 -8.89
C SER A 20 18.76 7.54 -7.43
N ASP A 21 19.94 7.92 -6.96
CA ASP A 21 20.12 8.75 -5.79
C ASP A 21 21.12 9.86 -6.11
N GLU A 22 20.65 11.11 -6.08
CA GLU A 22 21.43 12.32 -6.34
C GLU A 22 21.97 12.93 -5.03
N PHE A 23 21.63 12.36 -3.86
CA PHE A 23 22.06 12.83 -2.55
C PHE A 23 21.79 14.33 -2.29
N ASP A 24 20.74 14.89 -2.89
CA ASP A 24 20.32 16.30 -2.74
C ASP A 24 19.70 16.62 -1.37
N GLY A 25 19.35 15.59 -0.60
CA GLY A 25 18.79 15.71 0.74
C GLY A 25 19.80 16.20 1.79
N THR A 26 19.35 16.29 3.04
CA THR A 26 20.20 16.64 4.18
C THR A 26 20.70 15.42 4.96
N GLU A 27 20.22 14.23 4.63
CA GLU A 27 20.54 12.97 5.27
C GLU A 27 20.49 11.82 4.25
N LEU A 28 21.01 10.66 4.63
CA LEU A 28 20.96 9.47 3.79
C LEU A 28 19.52 8.95 3.69
N ASP A 29 19.03 8.77 2.47
CA ASP A 29 17.71 8.19 2.23
C ASP A 29 17.67 6.72 2.66
N ARG A 30 17.04 6.47 3.81
CA ARG A 30 16.90 5.13 4.40
C ARG A 30 15.92 4.23 3.67
N SER A 31 15.09 4.78 2.79
CA SER A 31 14.25 3.98 1.89
C SER A 31 15.05 3.39 0.72
N LYS A 32 16.27 3.90 0.49
CA LYS A 32 17.20 3.42 -0.55
C LYS A 32 18.40 2.68 0.03
N TRP A 33 18.94 3.16 1.15
CA TRP A 33 20.22 2.68 1.69
C TRP A 33 20.13 2.21 3.13
N THR A 34 20.70 1.02 3.38
CA THR A 34 20.86 0.44 4.71
C THR A 34 22.34 0.33 5.08
N PRO A 35 22.79 0.92 6.21
CA PRO A 35 24.15 0.73 6.69
C PRO A 35 24.42 -0.68 7.18
N GLN A 36 25.67 -1.08 7.05
CA GLN A 36 26.23 -2.24 7.72
C GLN A 36 27.18 -1.78 8.81
N TYR A 37 27.21 -2.54 9.90
CA TYR A 37 27.91 -2.16 11.14
C TYR A 37 29.07 -3.10 11.44
N GLY A 38 30.00 -2.70 12.30
CA GLY A 38 31.00 -3.61 12.86
C GLY A 38 32.12 -4.02 11.88
N ASP A 39 32.89 -5.01 12.30
CA ASP A 39 34.07 -5.54 11.58
C ASP A 39 33.76 -6.80 10.76
N GLY A 40 32.47 -7.14 10.61
CA GLY A 40 32.00 -8.33 9.90
C GLY A 40 31.79 -9.55 10.80
N SER A 41 32.24 -9.53 12.06
CA SER A 41 32.08 -10.66 12.98
C SER A 41 30.63 -11.06 13.21
N GLN A 42 29.71 -10.09 13.27
CA GLN A 42 28.28 -10.35 13.40
C GLN A 42 27.65 -11.01 12.15
N TYR A 43 28.35 -11.01 11.02
CA TYR A 43 27.97 -11.71 9.79
C TYR A 43 28.76 -13.01 9.60
N GLY A 44 29.53 -13.45 10.60
CA GLY A 44 30.35 -14.66 10.53
C GLY A 44 31.63 -14.51 9.69
N ILE A 45 31.99 -13.29 9.28
CA ILE A 45 33.16 -12.98 8.45
C ILE A 45 34.01 -11.87 9.10
N PRO A 46 34.71 -12.14 10.20
CA PRO A 46 35.59 -11.16 10.85
C PRO A 46 36.59 -10.54 9.88
N GLY A 47 36.83 -9.23 10.02
CA GLY A 47 37.62 -8.45 9.05
C GLY A 47 36.99 -8.45 7.66
N TRP A 48 35.66 -8.56 7.59
CA TRP A 48 34.85 -8.69 6.38
C TRP A 48 35.33 -9.76 5.38
N GLY A 49 35.99 -10.82 5.88
CA GLY A 49 36.56 -11.89 5.07
C GLY A 49 37.92 -11.55 4.45
N ASN A 50 38.36 -10.30 4.55
CA ASN A 50 39.56 -9.77 3.88
C ASN A 50 40.65 -9.29 4.85
N ASN A 51 40.51 -9.56 6.16
CA ASN A 51 41.37 -9.03 7.21
C ASN A 51 41.38 -7.49 7.27
N GLU A 52 40.23 -6.87 6.99
CA GLU A 52 40.00 -5.42 7.13
C GLU A 52 40.07 -4.99 8.61
N LEU A 53 40.45 -3.73 8.88
CA LEU A 53 40.71 -3.21 10.24
C LEU A 53 39.58 -2.32 10.79
N GLN A 54 38.71 -1.80 9.94
CA GLN A 54 37.68 -0.85 10.36
C GLN A 54 36.48 -1.54 11.01
N SER A 55 35.86 -0.85 11.96
CA SER A 55 34.47 -1.07 12.33
C SER A 55 33.59 -0.10 11.55
N TYR A 56 32.66 -0.60 10.73
CA TYR A 56 31.72 0.24 10.01
C TYR A 56 30.65 0.82 10.95
N THR A 57 30.30 2.08 10.76
CA THR A 57 29.29 2.80 11.54
C THR A 57 28.53 3.78 10.64
N ASP A 58 27.36 4.22 11.07
CA ASP A 58 26.62 5.33 10.46
C ASP A 58 26.72 6.63 11.29
N SER A 59 27.76 6.74 12.13
CA SER A 59 28.06 7.98 12.85
C SER A 59 28.20 9.13 11.86
N PRO A 60 27.76 10.36 12.19
CA PRO A 60 27.95 11.55 11.36
C PRO A 60 29.43 11.87 11.02
N SER A 61 30.39 11.26 11.73
CA SER A 61 31.82 11.36 11.40
C SER A 61 32.28 10.42 10.28
N ASN A 62 31.46 9.43 9.92
CA ASN A 62 31.77 8.36 8.98
C ASN A 62 30.79 8.32 7.80
N LEU A 63 29.53 8.71 7.98
CA LEU A 63 28.49 8.65 6.97
C LEU A 63 27.58 9.86 7.06
N PHE A 64 27.55 10.70 6.02
CA PHE A 64 26.64 11.85 5.98
C PHE A 64 26.41 12.34 4.54
N VAL A 65 25.28 13.00 4.33
CA VAL A 65 24.99 13.72 3.09
C VAL A 65 25.28 15.20 3.31
N GLN A 66 26.07 15.81 2.42
CA GLN A 66 26.39 17.24 2.49
C GLN A 66 26.74 17.79 1.12
N ASN A 67 26.16 18.95 0.79
CA ASN A 67 26.40 19.68 -0.47
C ASN A 67 26.07 18.85 -1.72
N GLY A 68 24.93 18.13 -1.70
CA GLY A 68 24.47 17.29 -2.81
C GLY A 68 25.28 16.02 -3.00
N ARG A 69 25.93 15.51 -1.93
CA ARG A 69 26.84 14.36 -2.03
C ARG A 69 26.78 13.47 -0.80
N LEU A 70 26.91 12.18 -1.02
CA LEU A 70 27.21 11.21 0.01
C LEU A 70 28.70 11.27 0.37
N ASN A 71 29.01 11.27 1.66
CA ASN A 71 30.37 11.22 2.19
C ASN A 71 30.53 9.97 3.04
N ILE A 72 31.42 9.07 2.62
CA ILE A 72 31.89 7.93 3.41
C ILE A 72 33.32 8.25 3.86
N VAL A 73 33.51 8.40 5.17
CA VAL A 73 34.76 8.93 5.73
C VAL A 73 35.42 7.89 6.62
N ALA A 74 36.63 7.48 6.23
CA ALA A 74 37.53 6.69 7.03
C ALA A 74 38.20 7.56 8.10
N GLN A 75 38.16 7.11 9.35
CA GLN A 75 38.67 7.80 10.53
C GLN A 75 39.66 6.92 11.28
N LYS A 76 40.63 7.56 11.94
CA LYS A 76 41.52 6.92 12.91
C LYS A 76 41.42 7.64 14.24
N GLN A 77 41.06 6.92 15.30
CA GLN A 77 41.00 7.43 16.67
C GLN A 77 41.86 6.54 17.57
N GLY A 78 43.06 7.02 17.91
CA GLY A 78 44.06 6.21 18.60
C GLY A 78 44.45 4.99 17.76
N ASN A 79 44.13 3.79 18.28
CA ASN A 79 44.40 2.50 17.60
C ASN A 79 43.16 1.93 16.88
N GLN A 80 42.03 2.62 16.89
CA GLN A 80 40.80 2.17 16.25
C GLN A 80 40.59 2.87 14.91
N TYR A 81 40.06 2.11 13.95
CA TYR A 81 39.65 2.59 12.64
C TYR A 81 38.12 2.48 12.52
N THR A 82 37.48 3.54 12.02
CA THR A 82 36.05 3.50 11.67
C THR A 82 35.83 4.01 10.26
N SER A 83 34.78 3.53 9.62
CA SER A 83 34.35 3.97 8.28
C SER A 83 32.85 3.73 8.12
N ALA A 84 32.33 3.77 6.90
CA ALA A 84 30.97 3.34 6.60
C ALA A 84 30.91 2.38 5.41
N ARG A 85 29.89 1.52 5.43
CA ARG A 85 29.50 0.58 4.38
C ARG A 85 27.98 0.60 4.29
N ILE A 86 27.43 0.89 3.14
CA ILE A 86 25.98 0.96 2.89
C ILE A 86 25.60 0.06 1.72
N ARG A 87 24.36 -0.40 1.70
CA ARG A 87 23.82 -1.24 0.62
C ARG A 87 22.38 -0.93 0.29
N THR A 88 21.93 -1.36 -0.89
CA THR A 88 20.53 -1.21 -1.35
C THR A 88 19.69 -2.48 -1.20
N LEU A 89 20.18 -3.53 -0.52
CA LEU A 89 19.44 -4.79 -0.32
C LEU A 89 18.04 -4.53 0.27
N GLY A 90 16.99 -5.04 -0.38
CA GLY A 90 15.59 -4.82 -0.02
C GLY A 90 15.01 -3.45 -0.37
N ASN A 91 15.81 -2.54 -0.92
CA ASN A 91 15.43 -1.15 -1.25
C ASN A 91 15.64 -0.80 -2.73
N GLY A 92 16.54 -1.49 -3.42
CA GLY A 92 16.88 -1.29 -4.82
C GLY A 92 17.76 -2.44 -5.31
N GLU A 93 17.20 -3.24 -6.20
CA GLU A 93 17.79 -4.49 -6.67
C GLU A 93 17.60 -4.57 -8.18
N PHE A 94 18.66 -4.95 -8.88
CA PHE A 94 18.74 -4.74 -10.32
C PHE A 94 19.34 -5.96 -11.00
N THR A 95 18.73 -6.37 -12.10
CA THR A 95 19.31 -7.28 -13.10
C THR A 95 19.38 -6.56 -14.42
N TYR A 96 20.56 -6.51 -15.04
CA TYR A 96 20.80 -5.82 -16.32
C TYR A 96 20.54 -4.31 -16.32
N GLY A 97 21.17 -3.64 -17.28
CA GLY A 97 21.11 -2.20 -17.44
C GLY A 97 22.48 -1.54 -17.42
N ARG A 98 22.47 -0.21 -17.50
CA ARG A 98 23.65 0.61 -17.24
C ARG A 98 23.60 1.10 -15.80
N MET A 99 24.64 0.80 -15.03
CA MET A 99 24.74 1.15 -13.62
C MET A 99 25.99 2.00 -13.45
N GLU A 100 25.82 3.19 -12.91
CA GLU A 100 26.90 4.17 -12.87
C GLU A 100 26.83 5.08 -11.66
N ALA A 101 28.00 5.56 -11.24
CA ALA A 101 28.13 6.54 -10.18
C ALA A 101 29.22 7.56 -10.51
N SER A 102 29.01 8.80 -10.06
CA SER A 102 30.07 9.81 -10.07
C SER A 102 30.76 9.84 -8.71
N ILE A 103 32.02 9.41 -8.68
CA ILE A 103 32.76 9.11 -7.46
C ILE A 103 34.09 9.86 -7.47
N LYS A 104 34.45 10.40 -6.30
CA LYS A 104 35.77 10.91 -5.99
C LYS A 104 36.38 10.13 -4.84
N VAL A 105 37.59 9.62 -5.06
CA VAL A 105 38.30 8.72 -4.13
C VAL A 105 39.48 9.42 -3.43
N PRO A 106 39.99 8.89 -2.30
CA PRO A 106 41.20 9.41 -1.67
C PRO A 106 42.41 9.39 -2.61
N THR A 107 43.15 10.50 -2.69
CA THR A 107 44.25 10.70 -3.64
C THR A 107 45.57 10.03 -3.22
N ALA A 108 45.63 9.50 -2.00
CA ALA A 108 46.78 8.83 -1.42
C ALA A 108 46.33 8.04 -0.19
N GLY A 109 47.05 6.97 0.14
CA GLY A 109 46.96 6.36 1.47
C GLY A 109 47.06 4.85 1.41
N GLN A 110 48.23 4.33 1.76
CA GLN A 110 48.44 2.89 1.95
C GLN A 110 47.33 2.30 2.84
N GLY A 111 46.78 1.15 2.44
CA GLY A 111 45.73 0.47 3.17
C GLY A 111 44.32 1.04 2.97
N LEU A 112 44.13 2.18 2.29
CA LEU A 112 42.77 2.63 1.94
C LEU A 112 42.24 1.83 0.75
N TRP A 113 40.99 1.37 0.84
CA TRP A 113 40.34 0.55 -0.18
C TRP A 113 38.87 0.97 -0.37
N PRO A 114 38.61 2.01 -1.18
CA PRO A 114 37.26 2.36 -1.61
C PRO A 114 36.71 1.33 -2.61
N ALA A 115 35.39 1.12 -2.58
CA ALA A 115 34.70 0.22 -3.52
C ALA A 115 33.27 0.69 -3.82
N PHE A 116 32.89 0.53 -5.09
CA PHE A 116 31.52 0.57 -5.61
C PHE A 116 31.24 -0.74 -6.35
N TRP A 117 30.35 -1.55 -5.80
CA TRP A 117 30.23 -2.96 -6.17
C TRP A 117 28.83 -3.49 -5.86
N MET A 118 28.59 -4.75 -6.20
CA MET A 118 27.29 -5.38 -6.09
C MET A 118 27.41 -6.83 -5.62
N LEU A 119 26.42 -7.29 -4.85
CA LEU A 119 26.22 -8.68 -4.47
C LEU A 119 24.81 -9.15 -4.87
N PRO A 120 24.61 -10.47 -5.11
CA PRO A 120 23.29 -11.02 -5.39
C PRO A 120 22.36 -10.79 -4.20
N THR A 121 21.09 -10.52 -4.50
CA THR A 121 19.98 -10.66 -3.55
C THR A 121 19.60 -12.14 -3.47
N ASP A 122 19.37 -12.65 -2.25
CA ASP A 122 18.98 -14.04 -1.92
C ASP A 122 19.94 -15.18 -2.37
N SER A 123 20.94 -14.87 -3.21
CA SER A 123 22.02 -15.78 -3.60
C SER A 123 21.53 -17.16 -4.10
N PRO A 124 20.75 -17.22 -5.20
CA PRO A 124 20.10 -18.45 -5.65
C PRO A 124 21.11 -19.56 -6.00
N TYR A 125 22.31 -19.18 -6.44
CA TYR A 125 23.39 -20.11 -6.80
C TYR A 125 24.33 -20.43 -5.63
N GLY A 126 23.90 -20.17 -4.39
CA GLY A 126 24.68 -20.41 -3.18
C GLY A 126 25.51 -19.20 -2.75
N GLY A 127 26.25 -19.38 -1.64
CA GLY A 127 27.05 -18.31 -1.06
C GLY A 127 28.18 -17.81 -1.96
N TRP A 128 28.89 -16.79 -1.51
CA TRP A 128 30.04 -16.26 -2.23
C TRP A 128 31.13 -17.33 -2.44
N ALA A 129 31.75 -17.45 -3.63
CA ALA A 129 31.55 -16.65 -4.85
C ALA A 129 30.60 -17.30 -5.86
N ALA A 130 30.01 -18.46 -5.55
CA ALA A 130 29.11 -19.17 -6.46
C ALA A 130 27.85 -18.35 -6.81
N GLY A 131 27.39 -17.50 -5.89
CA GLY A 131 26.32 -16.53 -6.13
C GLY A 131 26.72 -15.28 -6.92
N GLY A 132 28.02 -15.06 -7.19
CA GLY A 132 28.51 -13.90 -7.93
C GLY A 132 28.86 -12.68 -7.08
N GLU A 133 29.71 -11.82 -7.62
CA GLU A 133 30.03 -10.45 -7.17
C GLU A 133 30.41 -9.62 -8.39
N ILE A 134 29.90 -8.39 -8.48
CA ILE A 134 30.25 -7.45 -9.55
C ILE A 134 30.88 -6.20 -8.93
N ASP A 135 32.19 -6.07 -9.08
CA ASP A 135 32.91 -4.85 -8.71
C ASP A 135 32.87 -3.87 -9.87
N ILE A 136 32.05 -2.82 -9.75
CA ILE A 136 31.96 -1.76 -10.77
C ILE A 136 33.24 -0.95 -10.77
N ALA A 137 33.74 -0.61 -9.58
CA ALA A 137 35.06 -0.03 -9.43
C ALA A 137 35.61 -0.22 -8.00
N GLU A 138 36.85 -0.66 -7.93
CA GLU A 138 37.67 -0.67 -6.72
C GLU A 138 38.99 0.06 -6.93
N TRP A 139 39.52 0.59 -5.83
CA TRP A 139 40.80 1.27 -5.79
C TRP A 139 41.56 0.84 -4.54
N ILE A 140 42.89 0.89 -4.59
CA ILE A 140 43.71 0.72 -3.38
C ILE A 140 44.82 1.74 -3.31
N ASN A 141 45.23 2.06 -2.09
CA ASN A 141 46.47 2.79 -1.78
C ASN A 141 46.56 4.23 -2.35
N GLY A 142 45.46 4.75 -2.90
CA GLY A 142 45.46 5.99 -3.69
C GLY A 142 46.25 5.87 -5.00
N MET A 143 46.35 4.67 -5.56
CA MET A 143 46.93 4.46 -6.89
C MET A 143 45.98 4.99 -7.96
N ASP A 144 46.54 5.47 -9.07
CA ASP A 144 45.78 5.94 -10.24
C ASP A 144 45.31 4.76 -11.12
N VAL A 145 44.67 3.78 -10.50
CA VAL A 145 44.15 2.57 -11.17
C VAL A 145 42.80 2.23 -10.58
N ALA A 146 41.81 2.08 -11.44
CA ALA A 146 40.50 1.51 -11.10
C ALA A 146 40.46 0.05 -11.56
N HIS A 147 39.84 -0.81 -10.75
CA HIS A 147 39.67 -2.22 -11.02
C HIS A 147 38.19 -2.56 -11.13
N GLY A 148 37.81 -3.23 -12.22
CA GLY A 148 36.49 -3.82 -12.39
C GLY A 148 36.63 -5.33 -12.42
N THR A 149 35.92 -6.04 -11.55
CA THR A 149 36.12 -7.47 -11.32
C THR A 149 34.78 -8.20 -11.24
N LEU A 150 34.77 -9.44 -11.74
CA LEU A 150 33.74 -10.41 -11.40
C LEU A 150 34.34 -11.46 -10.47
N HIS A 151 33.69 -11.76 -9.35
CA HIS A 151 33.98 -12.98 -8.58
C HIS A 151 32.90 -14.02 -8.88
N HIS A 152 33.32 -15.24 -9.20
CA HIS A 152 32.43 -16.30 -9.65
C HIS A 152 33.03 -17.68 -9.38
N GLY A 153 32.35 -18.74 -9.81
CA GLY A 153 32.81 -20.12 -9.76
C GLY A 153 32.35 -20.85 -8.51
N SER A 154 33.30 -21.30 -7.69
CA SER A 154 33.03 -22.09 -6.48
C SER A 154 33.07 -21.25 -5.21
N ALA A 155 32.64 -21.85 -4.09
CA ALA A 155 32.90 -21.29 -2.77
C ALA A 155 34.42 -21.11 -2.52
N TRP A 156 34.76 -20.15 -1.65
CA TRP A 156 36.14 -19.99 -1.15
C TRP A 156 36.70 -21.32 -0.61
N PRO A 157 37.98 -21.65 -0.85
CA PRO A 157 39.02 -20.88 -1.55
C PRO A 157 39.12 -21.17 -3.05
N SER A 158 38.16 -21.90 -3.63
CA SER A 158 38.20 -22.34 -5.03
C SER A 158 37.55 -21.35 -6.00
N ASN A 159 37.06 -20.23 -5.49
CA ASN A 159 36.50 -19.15 -6.29
C ASN A 159 37.48 -18.65 -7.36
N GLN A 160 36.93 -18.12 -8.44
CA GLN A 160 37.67 -17.49 -9.52
C GLN A 160 37.35 -15.99 -9.56
N GLN A 161 38.19 -15.24 -10.26
CA GLN A 161 37.93 -13.84 -10.55
C GLN A 161 38.38 -13.47 -11.96
N THR A 162 37.65 -12.57 -12.60
CA THR A 162 38.04 -11.99 -13.89
C THR A 162 38.08 -10.47 -13.83
N THR A 163 39.30 -9.93 -13.72
CA THR A 163 39.55 -8.50 -13.53
C THR A 163 39.93 -7.80 -14.83
N GLY A 164 39.42 -6.58 -15.03
CA GLY A 164 39.99 -5.57 -15.92
C GLY A 164 40.46 -4.37 -15.11
N SER A 165 41.54 -3.73 -15.53
CA SER A 165 42.10 -2.57 -14.82
C SER A 165 42.26 -1.40 -15.79
N PHE A 166 42.01 -0.19 -15.30
CA PHE A 166 42.17 1.02 -16.08
C PHE A 166 43.06 2.02 -15.36
N ASN A 167 44.02 2.59 -16.09
CA ASN A 167 44.90 3.65 -15.63
C ASN A 167 44.78 4.81 -16.65
N PRO A 168 44.08 5.91 -16.32
CA PRO A 168 43.93 7.03 -17.24
C PRO A 168 45.27 7.71 -17.52
N ALA A 169 45.53 8.02 -18.78
CA ALA A 169 46.71 8.78 -19.17
C ALA A 169 46.68 10.18 -18.52
N GLY A 170 47.48 10.40 -17.49
CA GLY A 170 47.57 11.70 -16.81
C GLY A 170 47.54 11.65 -15.28
N GLY A 171 47.29 10.51 -14.65
CA GLY A 171 47.52 10.39 -13.20
C GLY A 171 46.38 10.89 -12.31
N ALA A 172 45.19 11.17 -12.85
CA ALA A 172 44.16 11.90 -12.12
C ALA A 172 42.77 11.25 -12.19
N ILE A 173 42.58 10.14 -11.46
CA ILE A 173 41.28 9.68 -10.95
C ILE A 173 40.81 10.47 -9.71
N THR A 174 41.58 11.49 -9.30
CA THR A 174 41.42 12.18 -8.01
C THR A 174 40.27 13.19 -7.96
N GLY A 175 39.69 13.51 -9.12
CA GLY A 175 38.46 14.30 -9.25
C GLY A 175 37.22 13.42 -9.13
N PHE A 176 36.06 14.01 -9.42
CA PHE A 176 34.87 13.22 -9.70
C PHE A 176 35.00 12.62 -11.10
N HIS A 177 34.83 11.30 -11.18
CA HIS A 177 34.79 10.54 -12.42
C HIS A 177 33.57 9.63 -12.44
N THR A 178 33.08 9.31 -13.62
CA THR A 178 31.99 8.37 -13.81
C THR A 178 32.54 6.97 -13.99
N TYR A 179 32.17 6.08 -13.08
CA TYR A 179 32.46 4.65 -13.16
C TYR A 179 31.17 3.92 -13.46
N ALA A 180 31.17 3.06 -14.47
CA ALA A 180 29.96 2.40 -14.92
C ALA A 180 30.20 0.96 -15.36
N ILE A 181 29.15 0.16 -15.24
CA ILE A 181 28.98 -1.05 -16.04
C ILE A 181 27.78 -0.91 -16.97
N GLU A 182 27.85 -1.58 -18.11
CA GLU A 182 26.68 -2.03 -18.84
C GLU A 182 26.63 -3.54 -18.72
N TRP A 183 25.53 -4.03 -18.18
CA TRP A 183 25.31 -5.43 -17.89
C TRP A 183 24.15 -5.91 -18.76
N ASP A 184 24.47 -6.79 -19.69
CA ASP A 184 23.56 -7.52 -20.56
C ASP A 184 23.62 -9.01 -20.22
N PRO A 185 22.66 -9.84 -20.66
CA PRO A 185 22.68 -11.27 -20.39
C PRO A 185 23.97 -11.98 -20.80
N ASP A 186 24.53 -11.60 -21.95
CA ASP A 186 25.66 -12.27 -22.59
C ASP A 186 27.02 -11.61 -22.31
N GLU A 187 27.02 -10.38 -21.76
CA GLU A 187 28.24 -9.62 -21.49
C GLU A 187 28.11 -8.54 -20.40
N ILE A 188 29.24 -8.26 -19.74
CA ILE A 188 29.39 -7.11 -18.83
C ILE A 188 30.55 -6.26 -19.32
N ARG A 189 30.32 -4.96 -19.46
CA ARG A 189 31.26 -3.96 -20.01
C ARG A 189 31.51 -2.86 -18.99
N TRP A 190 32.78 -2.58 -18.65
CA TRP A 190 33.16 -1.53 -17.71
C TRP A 190 33.66 -0.27 -18.41
N TYR A 191 33.24 0.87 -17.89
CA TYR A 191 33.56 2.19 -18.42
C TYR A 191 34.13 3.11 -17.34
N PHE A 192 35.08 3.94 -17.75
CA PHE A 192 35.61 5.08 -17.00
C PHE A 192 35.40 6.35 -17.84
N ASP A 193 34.64 7.33 -17.34
CA ASP A 193 34.29 8.57 -18.07
C ASP A 193 33.78 8.29 -19.50
N GLY A 194 32.98 7.22 -19.65
CA GLY A 194 32.44 6.76 -20.93
C GLY A 194 33.43 5.97 -21.82
N VAL A 195 34.67 5.78 -21.39
CA VAL A 195 35.67 4.96 -22.09
C VAL A 195 35.55 3.50 -21.64
N LEU A 196 35.16 2.61 -22.57
CA LEU A 196 35.19 1.16 -22.37
C LEU A 196 36.64 0.69 -22.12
N TYR A 197 36.89 0.03 -21.00
CA TYR A 197 38.22 -0.48 -20.67
C TYR A 197 38.28 -2.00 -20.42
N SER A 198 37.14 -2.64 -20.17
CA SER A 198 37.05 -4.06 -19.90
C SER A 198 35.71 -4.60 -20.36
N GLN A 199 35.71 -5.80 -20.91
CA GLN A 199 34.53 -6.57 -21.28
C GLN A 199 34.72 -8.02 -20.83
N LYS A 200 33.64 -8.65 -20.40
CA LYS A 200 33.55 -10.07 -20.06
C LYS A 200 32.32 -10.64 -20.77
N ASN A 201 32.45 -11.84 -21.34
CA ASN A 201 31.35 -12.56 -21.97
C ASN A 201 31.12 -13.91 -21.27
N LEU A 202 30.05 -14.63 -21.62
CA LEU A 202 29.60 -15.91 -21.01
C LEU A 202 30.70 -16.97 -20.74
N ASN A 203 31.80 -16.99 -21.50
CA ASN A 203 32.90 -17.94 -21.30
C ASN A 203 33.95 -17.48 -20.27
N GLN A 204 33.75 -16.35 -19.60
CA GLN A 204 34.66 -15.76 -18.63
C GLN A 204 34.09 -15.75 -17.21
N TRP A 205 32.93 -16.35 -17.00
CA TRP A 205 32.39 -16.67 -15.69
C TRP A 205 31.68 -18.03 -15.71
N PHE A 206 31.29 -18.50 -14.54
CA PHE A 206 30.44 -19.68 -14.33
C PHE A 206 30.02 -19.72 -12.86
N SER A 207 28.98 -20.50 -12.53
CA SER A 207 28.69 -20.92 -11.16
C SER A 207 28.77 -22.44 -11.03
N GLU A 208 29.41 -22.95 -9.98
CA GLU A 208 29.50 -24.40 -9.75
C GLU A 208 28.14 -25.05 -9.45
N ASN A 209 27.20 -24.27 -8.93
CA ASN A 209 25.86 -24.73 -8.57
C ASN A 209 24.86 -24.61 -9.74
N ALA A 210 25.29 -24.07 -10.89
CA ALA A 210 24.50 -23.97 -12.11
C ALA A 210 25.35 -24.31 -13.37
N PRO A 211 25.95 -25.52 -13.47
CA PRO A 211 26.92 -25.85 -14.52
C PRO A 211 26.34 -25.92 -15.96
N GLY A 212 25.01 -25.84 -16.11
CA GLY A 212 24.31 -25.82 -17.40
C GLY A 212 23.79 -24.44 -17.80
N ASP A 213 24.00 -23.45 -16.96
CA ASP A 213 23.55 -22.07 -17.15
C ASP A 213 24.78 -21.22 -17.45
N ALA A 214 24.83 -20.61 -18.64
CA ALA A 214 25.99 -19.85 -19.08
C ALA A 214 25.98 -18.42 -18.53
N GLU A 215 24.80 -17.90 -18.22
CA GLU A 215 24.54 -16.58 -17.69
C GLU A 215 24.82 -16.54 -16.18
N ALA A 216 24.60 -17.66 -15.48
CA ALA A 216 24.85 -17.78 -14.05
C ALA A 216 26.32 -17.51 -13.66
N PRO A 217 26.57 -16.71 -12.59
CA PRO A 217 25.59 -16.20 -11.63
C PRO A 217 25.11 -14.75 -11.89
N PHE A 218 25.37 -14.20 -13.08
CA PHE A 218 25.12 -12.78 -13.42
C PHE A 218 23.84 -12.60 -14.22
N ASP A 219 22.81 -13.28 -13.75
CA ASP A 219 21.47 -13.38 -14.29
C ASP A 219 20.40 -13.17 -13.22
N TRP A 220 20.82 -12.89 -11.98
CA TRP A 220 19.93 -12.64 -10.84
C TRP A 220 19.84 -11.16 -10.44
N ASN A 221 18.95 -10.81 -9.51
CA ASN A 221 18.91 -9.47 -8.90
C ASN A 221 20.16 -9.25 -8.04
N PHE A 222 20.81 -8.10 -8.22
CA PHE A 222 21.95 -7.66 -7.42
C PHE A 222 21.64 -6.32 -6.74
N HIS A 223 22.21 -6.09 -5.55
CA HIS A 223 22.10 -4.82 -4.84
C HIS A 223 23.47 -4.12 -4.77
N PHE A 224 23.47 -2.79 -4.76
CA PHE A 224 24.69 -2.00 -4.65
C PHE A 224 25.27 -2.05 -3.24
N ILE A 225 26.59 -1.89 -3.17
CA ILE A 225 27.36 -1.65 -1.96
C ILE A 225 28.36 -0.52 -2.23
N LEU A 226 28.44 0.42 -1.30
CA LEU A 226 29.44 1.49 -1.27
C LEU A 226 30.16 1.45 0.07
N ASN A 227 31.49 1.40 0.06
CA ASN A 227 32.30 1.45 1.28
C ASN A 227 33.70 2.03 1.06
N LEU A 228 34.34 2.38 2.17
CA LEU A 228 35.76 2.70 2.24
C LEU A 228 36.41 1.82 3.32
N ALA A 229 37.01 0.71 2.91
CA ALA A 229 37.74 -0.18 3.80
C ALA A 229 39.12 0.39 4.17
N ILE A 230 39.66 -0.08 5.29
CA ILE A 230 40.94 0.31 5.86
C ILE A 230 41.70 -0.96 6.23
N GLY A 231 42.82 -1.23 5.56
CA GLY A 231 43.55 -2.47 5.71
C GLY A 231 42.94 -3.62 4.92
N GLY A 232 43.68 -4.71 4.81
CA GLY A 232 43.22 -5.94 4.20
C GLY A 232 44.33 -6.67 3.45
N ASN A 233 44.02 -7.89 3.01
CA ASN A 233 44.96 -8.75 2.29
C ASN A 233 45.49 -8.09 1.01
N TRP A 234 44.62 -7.39 0.27
CA TRP A 234 44.96 -6.77 -1.01
C TRP A 234 45.59 -5.36 -0.87
N PRO A 235 44.98 -4.38 -0.18
CA PRO A 235 45.58 -3.05 -0.04
C PRO A 235 46.79 -3.04 0.91
N GLY A 236 47.04 -4.10 1.68
CA GLY A 236 47.97 -4.05 2.82
C GLY A 236 47.42 -3.14 3.92
N TYR A 237 48.26 -2.74 4.87
CA TYR A 237 47.80 -2.03 6.08
C TYR A 237 48.24 -0.56 6.11
N PRO A 238 47.44 0.34 6.75
CA PRO A 238 47.83 1.73 6.95
C PRO A 238 49.19 1.90 7.60
N ASN A 239 49.93 2.90 7.13
CA ASN A 239 51.23 3.29 7.66
C ASN A 239 51.23 4.78 8.08
N SER A 240 52.39 5.33 8.44
CA SER A 240 52.52 6.72 8.87
C SER A 240 52.21 7.75 7.79
N SER A 241 52.17 7.37 6.51
CA SER A 241 51.79 8.25 5.40
C SER A 241 50.33 8.11 4.99
N THR A 242 49.53 7.29 5.68
CA THR A 242 48.10 7.15 5.38
C THR A 242 47.33 8.33 5.96
N PRO A 243 46.64 9.14 5.14
CA PRO A 243 45.91 10.30 5.62
C PRO A 243 44.65 9.85 6.36
N PHE A 244 44.38 10.47 7.51
CA PHE A 244 43.10 10.38 8.20
C PHE A 244 42.69 11.79 8.68
N PRO A 245 41.43 12.21 8.48
CA PRO A 245 40.37 11.47 7.77
C PRO A 245 40.66 11.31 6.27
N ALA A 246 40.08 10.28 5.65
CA ALA A 246 40.07 10.08 4.20
C ALA A 246 38.64 9.84 3.73
N SER A 247 38.26 10.40 2.59
CA SER A 247 36.86 10.39 2.14
C SER A 247 36.69 9.76 0.76
N LEU A 248 35.67 8.92 0.65
CA LEU A 248 35.00 8.56 -0.58
C LEU A 248 33.76 9.46 -0.71
N GLU A 249 33.74 10.31 -1.73
CA GLU A 249 32.61 11.20 -2.01
C GLU A 249 31.85 10.68 -3.24
N VAL A 250 30.53 10.60 -3.16
CA VAL A 250 29.66 10.15 -4.26
C VAL A 250 28.66 11.26 -4.57
N ASP A 251 28.67 11.74 -5.81
CA ASP A 251 27.77 12.80 -6.29
C ASP A 251 26.39 12.25 -6.63
N TRP A 252 26.36 11.11 -7.33
CA TRP A 252 25.11 10.40 -7.62
C TRP A 252 25.39 8.94 -7.94
N VAL A 253 24.34 8.12 -7.83
CA VAL A 253 24.27 6.75 -8.35
C VAL A 253 23.03 6.64 -9.22
N ARG A 254 23.14 6.05 -10.41
CA ARG A 254 22.05 5.92 -11.39
C ARG A 254 22.01 4.55 -12.02
N VAL A 255 20.79 4.08 -12.30
CA VAL A 255 20.49 2.86 -13.05
C VAL A 255 19.63 3.21 -14.24
N TRP A 256 20.06 2.80 -15.43
CA TRP A 256 19.35 3.00 -16.68
C TRP A 256 18.97 1.68 -17.31
N LYS A 257 17.75 1.60 -17.85
CA LYS A 257 17.20 0.46 -18.57
C LYS A 257 17.04 0.78 -20.06
N ARG A 258 16.98 -0.27 -20.88
CA ARG A 258 16.77 -0.17 -22.34
C ARG A 258 15.36 0.29 -22.70
N GLU A 259 14.39 -0.08 -21.89
CA GLU A 259 12.97 0.23 -22.08
C GLU A 259 12.38 0.77 -20.76
N ALA A 260 11.50 1.76 -20.84
CA ALA A 260 10.74 2.22 -19.68
C ALA A 260 9.75 1.14 -19.20
N PRO A 261 9.49 1.02 -17.89
CA PRO A 261 8.41 0.19 -17.39
C PRO A 261 7.06 0.69 -17.90
N GLY A 262 6.10 -0.22 -18.04
CA GLY A 262 4.71 0.11 -18.31
C GLY A 262 4.00 -0.93 -19.16
N ALA A 263 2.69 -0.75 -19.29
CA ALA A 263 1.86 -1.63 -20.10
C ALA A 263 2.37 -1.71 -21.55
N PHE A 264 2.46 -2.94 -22.07
CA PHE A 264 2.71 -3.13 -23.49
C PHE A 264 1.45 -2.89 -24.33
N ALA A 265 0.31 -3.38 -23.84
CA ALA A 265 -1.00 -3.25 -24.46
C ALA A 265 -2.02 -2.67 -23.48
N ASP A 266 -3.12 -2.15 -24.04
CA ASP A 266 -4.28 -1.72 -23.27
C ASP A 266 -5.11 -2.94 -22.85
N ASN A 267 -4.82 -3.47 -21.67
CA ASN A 267 -5.46 -4.67 -21.14
C ASN A 267 -6.68 -4.28 -20.29
N GLN A 268 -7.87 -4.49 -20.84
CA GLN A 268 -9.14 -4.23 -20.13
C GLN A 268 -9.71 -5.52 -19.57
N ILE A 269 -10.12 -5.50 -18.30
CA ILE A 269 -10.77 -6.63 -17.61
C ILE A 269 -12.17 -6.18 -17.13
N PRO A 270 -13.26 -6.90 -17.47
CA PRO A 270 -13.32 -8.14 -18.28
C PRO A 270 -12.85 -7.96 -19.73
N GLY A 271 -12.21 -9.00 -20.28
CA GLY A 271 -11.60 -8.97 -21.61
C GLY A 271 -10.51 -10.03 -21.78
N THR A 272 -9.80 -9.99 -22.91
CA THR A 272 -8.72 -10.94 -23.21
C THR A 272 -7.37 -10.24 -23.18
N VAL A 273 -6.45 -10.78 -22.39
CA VAL A 273 -5.03 -10.42 -22.34
C VAL A 273 -4.23 -11.45 -23.13
N GLN A 274 -3.40 -11.00 -24.08
CA GLN A 274 -2.52 -11.88 -24.85
C GLN A 274 -1.23 -12.13 -24.05
N ALA A 275 -0.74 -13.37 -24.00
CA ALA A 275 0.44 -13.73 -23.20
C ALA A 275 1.71 -13.07 -23.76
N GLU A 276 1.80 -12.92 -25.09
CA GLU A 276 2.89 -12.24 -25.78
C GLU A 276 2.90 -10.71 -25.59
N HIS A 277 1.85 -10.15 -24.97
CA HIS A 277 1.70 -8.72 -24.67
C HIS A 277 2.07 -8.39 -23.21
N TYR A 278 3.03 -9.13 -22.64
CA TYR A 278 3.60 -8.86 -21.32
C TYR A 278 4.23 -7.46 -21.25
N ASP A 279 4.34 -6.92 -20.04
CA ASP A 279 4.75 -5.54 -19.80
C ASP A 279 6.17 -5.20 -20.31
N LYS A 280 6.43 -3.91 -20.40
CA LYS A 280 7.74 -3.33 -20.73
C LYS A 280 8.60 -3.18 -19.48
N GLY A 281 9.88 -2.92 -19.69
CA GLY A 281 10.85 -2.64 -18.60
C GLY A 281 11.95 -3.70 -18.46
N GLY A 282 11.80 -4.84 -19.13
CA GLY A 282 12.80 -5.91 -19.16
C GLY A 282 12.78 -6.80 -17.91
N GLN A 283 13.90 -7.48 -17.71
CA GLN A 283 14.09 -8.43 -16.61
C GLN A 283 13.86 -7.79 -15.23
N SER A 284 13.22 -8.56 -14.35
CA SER A 284 12.77 -8.19 -12.99
C SER A 284 11.74 -7.06 -12.93
N VAL A 285 11.23 -6.60 -14.08
CA VAL A 285 10.27 -5.48 -14.15
C VAL A 285 8.99 -5.88 -14.88
N GLY A 286 9.09 -6.24 -16.16
CA GLY A 286 7.93 -6.65 -16.96
C GLY A 286 7.77 -8.17 -17.06
N PHE A 287 8.86 -8.91 -16.87
CA PHE A 287 8.91 -10.36 -16.92
C PHE A 287 10.13 -10.88 -16.15
N TRP A 288 10.12 -12.19 -15.90
CA TRP A 288 11.28 -13.00 -15.56
C TRP A 288 11.34 -14.22 -16.46
N ASP A 289 12.45 -14.34 -17.18
CA ASP A 289 12.77 -15.47 -18.04
C ASP A 289 14.13 -16.00 -17.63
N ALA A 290 14.26 -17.29 -17.31
CA ALA A 290 15.54 -17.86 -16.90
C ALA A 290 16.44 -18.16 -18.11
N ASP A 291 15.88 -18.25 -19.31
CA ASP A 291 16.62 -18.27 -20.57
C ASP A 291 16.53 -16.90 -21.25
N HIS A 292 17.63 -16.15 -21.26
CA HIS A 292 17.61 -14.81 -21.84
C HIS A 292 17.63 -14.77 -23.37
N THR A 293 17.34 -15.91 -24.00
CA THR A 293 17.19 -16.07 -25.45
C THR A 293 15.74 -16.35 -25.82
N ASN A 294 15.17 -15.55 -26.72
CA ASN A 294 13.89 -15.88 -27.34
C ASN A 294 14.05 -17.01 -28.38
N ASN A 295 13.91 -18.25 -27.92
CA ASN A 295 13.89 -19.52 -28.64
C ASN A 295 12.72 -19.64 -29.63
N GLY A 296 11.62 -18.93 -29.38
CA GLY A 296 10.45 -18.91 -30.27
C GLY A 296 10.65 -18.08 -31.55
N GLY A 297 11.57 -17.09 -31.52
CA GLY A 297 11.99 -16.28 -32.65
C GLY A 297 10.95 -15.31 -33.21
N SER A 298 9.80 -15.16 -32.54
CA SER A 298 8.77 -14.17 -32.85
C SER A 298 8.82 -13.03 -31.83
N MET A 299 8.30 -11.84 -32.19
CA MET A 299 8.09 -10.62 -31.37
C MET A 299 9.07 -10.32 -30.21
N ARG A 300 9.56 -9.07 -30.13
CA ARG A 300 10.46 -8.64 -29.03
C ARG A 300 11.70 -9.54 -28.88
N GLY A 301 12.21 -10.11 -29.98
CA GLY A 301 13.37 -11.02 -29.98
C GLY A 301 14.71 -10.41 -29.54
N ASN A 302 14.72 -9.18 -29.02
CA ASN A 302 15.84 -8.59 -28.29
C ASN A 302 15.67 -8.71 -26.75
N GLN A 303 14.70 -9.50 -26.31
CA GLN A 303 14.37 -9.84 -24.93
C GLN A 303 14.40 -11.37 -24.75
N GLY A 304 14.38 -11.83 -23.50
CA GLY A 304 14.42 -13.27 -23.16
C GLY A 304 13.13 -14.00 -23.50
N VAL A 305 11.96 -13.42 -23.22
CA VAL A 305 10.65 -14.09 -23.34
C VAL A 305 10.49 -14.86 -24.65
N ASP A 306 10.25 -16.15 -24.49
CA ASP A 306 10.12 -17.15 -25.53
C ASP A 306 8.79 -17.08 -26.30
N VAL A 307 8.71 -16.13 -27.23
CA VAL A 307 7.51 -15.90 -28.03
C VAL A 307 7.55 -16.68 -29.35
N GLY A 308 6.63 -17.62 -29.52
CA GLY A 308 6.41 -18.41 -30.74
C GLY A 308 5.22 -17.93 -31.57
N GLY A 309 5.07 -18.46 -32.80
CA GLY A 309 3.96 -18.15 -33.70
C GLY A 309 2.85 -19.21 -33.69
N ILE A 310 1.58 -18.80 -33.64
CA ILE A 310 0.46 -19.73 -33.77
C ILE A 310 0.22 -20.08 -35.24
N ASN A 311 -0.06 -21.35 -35.53
CA ASN A 311 -0.42 -21.81 -36.87
C ASN A 311 -1.66 -21.04 -37.39
N GLY A 312 -1.45 -20.14 -38.36
CA GLY A 312 -2.49 -19.31 -38.96
C GLY A 312 -2.32 -17.82 -38.66
N SER A 313 -2.49 -17.42 -37.40
CA SER A 313 -2.33 -16.05 -36.93
C SER A 313 -2.24 -15.99 -35.40
N GLY A 314 -1.48 -15.04 -34.86
CA GLY A 314 -1.26 -14.85 -33.42
C GLY A 314 0.12 -15.34 -32.96
N ALA A 315 0.45 -15.07 -31.70
CA ALA A 315 1.65 -15.55 -31.05
C ALA A 315 1.29 -16.23 -29.73
N TYR A 316 2.27 -16.85 -29.09
CA TYR A 316 2.13 -17.48 -27.79
C TYR A 316 3.45 -17.39 -27.05
N VAL A 317 3.42 -17.57 -25.73
CA VAL A 317 4.64 -17.78 -24.94
C VAL A 317 4.79 -19.26 -24.65
N GLY A 318 5.98 -19.79 -24.91
CA GLY A 318 6.34 -21.19 -24.70
C GLY A 318 7.70 -21.29 -24.03
N TRP A 319 8.30 -22.48 -24.07
CA TRP A 319 9.63 -22.76 -23.49
C TRP A 319 9.83 -22.32 -22.04
N LEU A 320 8.71 -22.22 -21.31
CA LEU A 320 8.69 -21.69 -19.96
C LEU A 320 9.41 -22.63 -19.00
N ARG A 321 10.35 -22.09 -18.22
CA ARG A 321 11.00 -22.78 -17.11
C ARG A 321 10.30 -22.52 -15.78
N PRO A 322 10.48 -23.39 -14.77
CA PRO A 322 9.90 -23.17 -13.44
C PRO A 322 10.21 -21.77 -12.89
N LEU A 323 9.22 -21.13 -12.27
CA LEU A 323 9.28 -19.80 -11.64
C LEU A 323 9.39 -18.61 -12.61
N GLU A 324 9.41 -18.84 -13.91
CA GLU A 324 9.27 -17.76 -14.88
C GLU A 324 7.93 -17.08 -14.79
N TRP A 325 7.92 -15.78 -15.05
CA TRP A 325 6.71 -14.98 -14.90
C TRP A 325 6.60 -13.85 -15.91
N LEU A 326 5.36 -13.50 -16.22
CA LEU A 326 5.01 -12.42 -17.13
C LEU A 326 4.02 -11.49 -16.42
N GLN A 327 4.28 -10.19 -16.44
CA GLN A 327 3.35 -9.20 -15.87
C GLN A 327 2.50 -8.55 -16.95
N PHE A 328 1.25 -8.27 -16.62
CA PHE A 328 0.27 -7.60 -17.46
C PHE A 328 -0.42 -6.49 -16.67
N THR A 329 0.01 -5.26 -16.90
CA THR A 329 -0.65 -4.07 -16.36
C THR A 329 -2.04 -3.97 -17.00
N SER A 330 -3.09 -4.02 -16.17
CA SER A 330 -4.47 -4.13 -16.61
C SER A 330 -5.41 -3.18 -15.87
N ASP A 331 -6.38 -2.63 -16.60
CA ASP A 331 -7.47 -1.87 -16.00
C ASP A 331 -8.64 -2.81 -15.73
N VAL A 332 -8.95 -3.02 -14.45
CA VAL A 332 -10.11 -3.78 -14.00
C VAL A 332 -11.24 -2.80 -13.75
N ALA A 333 -12.10 -2.66 -14.75
CA ALA A 333 -13.26 -1.77 -14.68
C ALA A 333 -14.24 -2.18 -13.57
N CYS A 334 -14.26 -3.47 -13.23
CA CYS A 334 -15.25 -4.08 -12.37
C CYS A 334 -14.60 -5.18 -11.51
N GLY A 335 -14.29 -4.89 -10.25
CA GLY A 335 -13.81 -5.90 -9.30
C GLY A 335 -14.86 -6.97 -8.96
N GLY A 336 -14.45 -7.96 -8.19
CA GLY A 336 -15.26 -9.12 -7.81
C GLY A 336 -14.75 -10.43 -8.41
N MET A 337 -15.60 -11.45 -8.41
CA MET A 337 -15.22 -12.80 -8.86
C MET A 337 -15.23 -12.89 -10.38
N HIS A 338 -14.06 -13.23 -10.93
CA HIS A 338 -13.84 -13.48 -12.34
C HIS A 338 -13.55 -14.96 -12.58
N ARG A 339 -14.09 -15.46 -13.68
CA ARG A 339 -13.64 -16.66 -14.36
C ARG A 339 -12.51 -16.23 -15.26
N VAL A 340 -11.36 -16.89 -15.15
CA VAL A 340 -10.29 -16.78 -16.14
C VAL A 340 -10.23 -18.06 -16.94
N ARG A 341 -10.22 -17.94 -18.26
CA ARG A 341 -9.91 -19.05 -19.17
C ARG A 341 -8.58 -18.78 -19.85
N ALA A 342 -7.60 -19.62 -19.57
CA ALA A 342 -6.32 -19.57 -20.25
C ALA A 342 -6.35 -20.50 -21.47
N ARG A 343 -5.96 -19.98 -22.63
CA ARG A 343 -5.80 -20.78 -23.86
C ARG A 343 -4.39 -21.35 -23.90
N VAL A 344 -4.30 -22.68 -23.80
CA VAL A 344 -3.03 -23.42 -23.61
C VAL A 344 -2.91 -24.59 -24.57
N ALA A 345 -1.68 -25.00 -24.86
CA ALA A 345 -1.37 -26.20 -25.63
C ALA A 345 -0.18 -26.94 -25.01
N SER A 346 -0.19 -28.26 -25.06
CA SER A 346 0.90 -29.09 -24.51
C SER A 346 0.92 -30.50 -25.12
N GLN A 347 2.12 -31.07 -25.30
CA GLN A 347 2.29 -32.47 -25.65
C GLN A 347 2.06 -33.43 -24.47
N SER A 348 2.27 -33.00 -23.22
CA SER A 348 2.22 -33.87 -22.04
C SER A 348 1.51 -33.20 -20.85
N SER A 349 0.86 -34.00 -20.00
CA SER A 349 0.33 -33.47 -18.74
C SER A 349 1.45 -33.12 -17.77
N GLY A 350 1.21 -32.17 -16.87
CA GLY A 350 2.12 -31.88 -15.76
C GLY A 350 2.55 -30.41 -15.67
N GLY A 351 2.21 -29.59 -16.66
CA GLY A 351 2.33 -28.15 -16.56
C GLY A 351 1.32 -27.56 -15.58
N THR A 352 1.75 -26.58 -14.80
CA THR A 352 0.93 -25.85 -13.84
C THR A 352 1.35 -24.39 -13.82
N PHE A 353 0.41 -23.49 -13.57
CA PHE A 353 0.68 -22.07 -13.38
C PHE A 353 -0.37 -21.43 -12.48
N HIS A 354 -0.11 -20.22 -11.99
CA HIS A 354 -1.12 -19.43 -11.30
C HIS A 354 -1.10 -17.98 -11.79
N LEU A 355 -2.13 -17.24 -11.40
CA LEU A 355 -2.17 -15.80 -11.55
C LEU A 355 -2.08 -15.14 -10.17
N GLU A 356 -1.20 -14.14 -10.05
CA GLU A 356 -1.05 -13.35 -8.84
C GLU A 356 -1.27 -11.86 -9.09
N LEU A 357 -1.57 -11.13 -8.02
CA LEU A 357 -1.60 -9.66 -8.01
C LEU A 357 -0.74 -9.18 -6.84
N ASN A 358 0.27 -8.37 -7.13
CA ASN A 358 1.22 -7.88 -6.12
C ASN A 358 1.84 -9.00 -5.26
N GLY A 359 2.23 -10.12 -5.88
CA GLY A 359 2.82 -11.28 -5.18
C GLY A 359 1.81 -12.14 -4.39
N THR A 360 0.52 -11.83 -4.45
CA THR A 360 -0.53 -12.64 -3.83
C THR A 360 -1.14 -13.57 -4.87
N ASP A 361 -0.90 -14.88 -4.75
CA ASP A 361 -1.55 -15.91 -5.56
C ASP A 361 -3.08 -15.81 -5.43
N LEU A 362 -3.76 -15.64 -6.57
CA LEU A 362 -5.21 -15.45 -6.65
C LEU A 362 -5.97 -16.70 -7.08
N THR A 363 -5.31 -17.66 -7.72
CA THR A 363 -5.99 -18.81 -8.35
C THR A 363 -5.63 -20.14 -7.70
N GLY A 364 -4.49 -20.22 -7.01
CA GLY A 364 -3.80 -21.48 -6.81
C GLY A 364 -3.32 -22.07 -8.14
N PRO A 365 -2.74 -23.29 -8.12
CA PRO A 365 -2.21 -23.93 -9.32
C PRO A 365 -3.33 -24.35 -10.28
N ILE A 366 -3.22 -23.92 -11.53
CA ILE A 366 -4.06 -24.26 -12.67
C ILE A 366 -3.33 -25.32 -13.50
N SER A 367 -3.90 -26.52 -13.59
CA SER A 367 -3.28 -27.63 -14.32
C SER A 367 -3.51 -27.53 -15.84
N VAL A 368 -2.43 -27.70 -16.60
CA VAL A 368 -2.47 -27.81 -18.07
C VAL A 368 -2.54 -29.28 -18.48
N PRO A 369 -3.61 -29.73 -19.17
CA PRO A 369 -3.73 -31.10 -19.65
C PRO A 369 -2.83 -31.36 -20.86
N SER A 370 -2.54 -32.63 -21.13
CA SER A 370 -2.00 -33.01 -22.44
C SER A 370 -3.06 -32.76 -23.51
N THR A 371 -2.72 -31.93 -24.48
CA THR A 371 -3.53 -31.67 -25.67
C THR A 371 -3.08 -32.51 -26.87
N GLY A 372 -1.95 -33.21 -26.75
CA GLY A 372 -1.41 -34.11 -27.77
C GLY A 372 -0.54 -33.42 -28.83
N ASP A 373 -0.46 -32.08 -28.87
CA ASP A 373 0.42 -31.32 -29.76
C ASP A 373 0.71 -29.91 -29.18
N TRP A 374 1.84 -29.28 -29.54
CA TRP A 374 2.21 -27.93 -29.08
C TRP A 374 1.31 -26.81 -29.62
N GLN A 375 0.47 -27.12 -30.61
CA GLN A 375 -0.42 -26.17 -31.27
C GLN A 375 -1.88 -26.65 -31.24
N ASN A 376 -2.20 -27.69 -30.46
CA ASN A 376 -3.58 -28.12 -30.24
C ASN A 376 -4.16 -27.39 -29.02
N TRP A 377 -4.78 -26.24 -29.25
CA TRP A 377 -5.20 -25.33 -28.20
C TRP A 377 -6.49 -25.74 -27.50
N VAL A 378 -6.49 -25.71 -26.17
CA VAL A 378 -7.67 -25.91 -25.30
C VAL A 378 -7.77 -24.76 -24.29
N GLU A 379 -8.93 -24.60 -23.66
CA GLU A 379 -9.10 -23.67 -22.54
C GLU A 379 -9.05 -24.42 -21.22
N VAL A 380 -8.26 -23.91 -20.27
CA VAL A 380 -8.31 -24.30 -18.86
C VAL A 380 -8.88 -23.13 -18.05
N GLU A 381 -9.65 -23.44 -17.01
CA GLU A 381 -10.42 -22.44 -16.27
C GLU A 381 -10.05 -22.41 -14.79
N ALA A 382 -10.00 -21.20 -14.22
CA ALA A 382 -9.98 -20.96 -12.79
C ALA A 382 -10.89 -19.78 -12.42
N GLN A 383 -11.06 -19.54 -11.12
CA GLN A 383 -11.75 -18.37 -10.60
C GLN A 383 -10.81 -17.59 -9.70
N LEU A 384 -10.88 -16.25 -9.79
CA LEU A 384 -10.13 -15.35 -8.92
C LEU A 384 -10.98 -14.13 -8.55
N SER A 385 -10.65 -13.48 -7.44
CA SER A 385 -11.22 -12.17 -7.08
C SER A 385 -10.24 -11.07 -7.44
N LEU A 386 -10.68 -10.10 -8.25
CA LEU A 386 -9.88 -8.92 -8.61
C LEU A 386 -10.47 -7.66 -7.95
N PRO A 387 -9.64 -6.72 -7.47
CA PRO A 387 -10.13 -5.39 -7.10
C PRO A 387 -10.46 -4.57 -8.35
N THR A 388 -11.38 -3.61 -8.23
CA THR A 388 -11.52 -2.54 -9.25
C THR A 388 -10.29 -1.63 -9.18
N GLY A 389 -9.74 -1.25 -10.32
CA GLY A 389 -8.60 -0.35 -10.37
C GLY A 389 -8.03 -0.20 -11.77
N THR A 390 -7.24 0.86 -11.96
CA THR A 390 -6.41 1.04 -13.15
C THR A 390 -4.98 0.63 -12.86
N GLU A 391 -4.25 0.23 -13.91
CA GLU A 391 -2.83 -0.14 -13.82
C GLU A 391 -2.52 -1.27 -12.81
N LEU A 392 -3.42 -2.25 -12.66
CA LEU A 392 -3.21 -3.39 -11.78
C LEU A 392 -2.21 -4.40 -12.40
N PRO A 393 -1.11 -4.75 -11.71
CA PRO A 393 -0.07 -5.64 -12.26
C PRO A 393 -0.43 -7.10 -12.01
N ILE A 394 -1.27 -7.67 -12.87
CA ILE A 394 -1.60 -9.11 -12.81
C ILE A 394 -0.43 -9.87 -13.42
N ARG A 395 0.08 -10.88 -12.71
CA ARG A 395 1.23 -11.67 -13.15
C ARG A 395 0.83 -13.11 -13.34
N PHE A 396 1.24 -13.69 -14.46
CA PHE A 396 1.30 -15.12 -14.69
C PHE A 396 2.62 -15.66 -14.14
N VAL A 397 2.57 -16.78 -13.41
CA VAL A 397 3.76 -17.46 -12.88
C VAL A 397 3.71 -18.94 -13.25
N ASN A 398 4.77 -19.46 -13.87
CA ASN A 398 4.91 -20.87 -14.19
C ASN A 398 5.29 -21.68 -12.93
N ASP A 399 4.37 -22.51 -12.46
CA ASP A 399 4.58 -23.42 -11.33
C ASP A 399 5.05 -24.81 -11.78
N GLY A 400 5.36 -24.97 -13.07
CA GLY A 400 5.79 -26.21 -13.66
C GLY A 400 6.97 -26.82 -12.90
N GLY A 401 6.98 -28.15 -12.79
CA GLY A 401 8.09 -28.88 -12.16
C GLY A 401 9.24 -29.19 -13.11
N ALA A 402 9.13 -28.81 -14.37
CA ALA A 402 10.11 -29.04 -15.43
C ALA A 402 9.99 -27.95 -16.50
N ASP A 403 11.00 -27.85 -17.35
CA ASP A 403 11.04 -26.91 -18.46
C ASP A 403 10.05 -27.32 -19.57
N ASP A 404 9.65 -26.34 -20.38
CA ASP A 404 8.93 -26.49 -21.64
C ASP A 404 7.63 -27.30 -21.53
N GLN A 405 6.87 -27.18 -20.43
CA GLN A 405 5.72 -28.07 -20.20
C GLN A 405 4.46 -27.70 -21.00
N PHE A 406 4.28 -26.44 -21.38
CA PHE A 406 3.12 -25.97 -22.13
C PHE A 406 3.40 -24.63 -22.83
N ASN A 407 2.56 -24.32 -23.81
CA ASN A 407 2.44 -23.02 -24.44
C ASN A 407 1.19 -22.31 -23.92
N ILE A 408 1.26 -21.00 -23.78
CA ILE A 408 0.14 -20.16 -23.39
C ILE A 408 -0.05 -19.01 -24.38
N ASP A 409 -1.28 -18.85 -24.85
CA ASP A 409 -1.66 -17.85 -25.85
C ASP A 409 -2.34 -16.65 -25.20
N SER A 410 -3.34 -16.87 -24.36
CA SER A 410 -4.13 -15.77 -23.81
C SER A 410 -4.88 -16.13 -22.54
N PHE A 411 -5.28 -15.09 -21.80
CA PHE A 411 -6.15 -15.16 -20.62
C PHE A 411 -7.41 -14.36 -20.91
N THR A 412 -8.58 -15.01 -20.88
CA THR A 412 -9.87 -14.34 -21.01
C THR A 412 -10.55 -14.27 -19.65
N PHE A 413 -10.75 -13.05 -19.16
CA PHE A 413 -11.41 -12.75 -17.91
C PHE A 413 -12.88 -12.42 -18.16
N GLU A 414 -13.76 -13.17 -17.53
CA GLU A 414 -15.20 -12.97 -17.54
C GLU A 414 -15.70 -12.82 -16.10
N ARG A 415 -16.55 -11.85 -15.85
CA ARG A 415 -17.17 -11.72 -14.53
C ARG A 415 -18.20 -12.84 -14.29
N ILE A 416 -18.23 -13.42 -13.10
CA ILE A 416 -19.17 -14.50 -12.75
C ILE A 416 -20.39 -13.98 -11.97
N ASP A 417 -20.24 -12.88 -11.23
CA ASP A 417 -21.21 -12.45 -10.23
C ASP A 417 -22.40 -11.62 -10.76
N SER A 418 -22.53 -11.34 -12.07
CA SER A 418 -23.77 -11.27 -12.90
C SER A 418 -23.65 -10.40 -14.17
N ASP A 419 -24.41 -10.81 -15.21
CA ASP A 419 -24.80 -10.22 -16.50
C ASP A 419 -23.83 -9.35 -17.33
N GLN A 420 -23.77 -9.69 -18.63
CA GLN A 420 -22.85 -9.15 -19.62
C GLN A 420 -22.87 -7.61 -19.72
N GLY A 421 -21.85 -6.97 -19.14
CA GLY A 421 -21.44 -5.60 -19.46
C GLY A 421 -21.68 -4.57 -18.36
N CYS A 422 -20.80 -4.54 -17.35
CA CYS A 422 -20.58 -3.49 -16.34
C CYS A 422 -21.60 -2.32 -16.26
N GLY A 423 -22.76 -2.54 -15.61
CA GLY A 423 -23.64 -1.52 -15.01
C GLY A 423 -24.83 -2.20 -14.30
N GLU A 424 -25.29 -1.87 -13.09
CA GLU A 424 -24.97 -0.86 -12.09
C GLU A 424 -24.51 -1.53 -10.77
N VAL A 425 -23.76 -0.80 -9.93
CA VAL A 425 -23.23 -1.27 -8.64
C VAL A 425 -24.36 -1.58 -7.66
N LEU A 426 -24.41 -2.82 -7.14
CA LEU A 426 -25.19 -3.12 -5.93
C LEU A 426 -24.47 -2.49 -4.73
N GLY A 427 -25.11 -1.52 -4.11
CA GLY A 427 -24.62 -0.84 -2.92
C GLY A 427 -25.73 -0.70 -1.89
N PRO A 428 -25.40 -0.30 -0.65
CA PRO A 428 -26.39 -0.10 0.40
C PRO A 428 -27.45 0.90 -0.04
N CYS A 429 -28.67 0.43 -0.20
CA CYS A 429 -29.85 1.25 -0.39
C CYS A 429 -30.55 1.38 0.95
N CYS A 430 -30.49 2.59 1.51
CA CYS A 430 -31.16 2.89 2.76
C CYS A 430 -32.64 3.15 2.48
N LEU A 431 -33.49 2.23 2.93
CA LEU A 431 -34.94 2.35 2.96
C LEU A 431 -35.38 2.91 4.33
N SER A 432 -36.67 3.16 4.51
CA SER A 432 -37.22 3.79 5.72
C SER A 432 -36.95 3.03 7.02
N ASP A 433 -36.80 1.71 6.96
CA ASP A 433 -36.64 0.81 8.10
C ASP A 433 -35.65 -0.35 7.85
N SER A 434 -34.97 -0.34 6.70
CA SER A 434 -34.17 -1.47 6.23
C SER A 434 -33.03 -1.02 5.31
N CYS A 435 -32.06 -1.91 5.12
CA CYS A 435 -30.99 -1.73 4.16
C CYS A 435 -30.98 -2.95 3.24
N GLU A 436 -31.07 -2.70 1.94
CA GLU A 436 -30.93 -3.74 0.92
C GLU A 436 -29.79 -3.37 -0.04
N LEU A 437 -29.10 -4.38 -0.58
CA LEU A 437 -28.13 -4.14 -1.64
C LEU A 437 -28.88 -4.06 -2.97
N LEU A 438 -29.13 -2.83 -3.42
CA LEU A 438 -29.82 -2.54 -4.68
C LEU A 438 -28.90 -1.72 -5.58
N THR A 439 -29.18 -1.66 -6.88
CA THR A 439 -28.49 -0.73 -7.77
C THR A 439 -28.90 0.71 -7.46
N THR A 440 -28.16 1.73 -7.92
CA THR A 440 -28.56 3.13 -7.71
C THR A 440 -29.94 3.42 -8.32
N SER A 441 -30.23 2.93 -9.52
CA SER A 441 -31.54 3.09 -10.16
C SER A 441 -32.64 2.32 -9.44
N ALA A 442 -32.35 1.09 -9.01
CA ALA A 442 -33.30 0.26 -8.27
C ALA A 442 -33.62 0.89 -6.91
N CYS A 443 -32.60 1.40 -6.22
CA CYS A 443 -32.74 2.10 -4.95
C CYS A 443 -33.67 3.31 -5.05
N VAL A 444 -33.43 4.18 -6.03
CA VAL A 444 -34.32 5.33 -6.29
C VAL A 444 -35.72 4.86 -6.70
N SER A 445 -35.85 3.80 -7.48
CA SER A 445 -37.15 3.27 -7.93
C SER A 445 -38.01 2.70 -6.80
N VAL A 446 -37.40 2.22 -5.72
CA VAL A 446 -38.09 1.77 -4.50
C VAL A 446 -38.18 2.86 -3.43
N GLY A 447 -37.78 4.10 -3.75
CA GLY A 447 -37.84 5.25 -2.84
C GLY A 447 -36.73 5.30 -1.79
N GLY A 448 -35.67 4.52 -1.94
CA GLY A 448 -34.50 4.52 -1.07
C GLY A 448 -33.42 5.51 -1.48
N THR A 449 -32.48 5.75 -0.56
CA THR A 449 -31.29 6.59 -0.80
C THR A 449 -30.05 5.71 -0.91
N PHE A 450 -29.32 5.84 -2.03
CA PHE A 450 -28.12 5.06 -2.28
C PHE A 450 -26.94 5.61 -1.48
N ALA A 451 -26.30 4.77 -0.66
CA ALA A 451 -25.27 5.16 0.32
C ALA A 451 -23.93 4.44 0.04
N PRO A 452 -23.14 4.92 -0.95
CA PRO A 452 -21.90 4.26 -1.38
C PRO A 452 -20.74 4.31 -0.35
N GLY A 453 -20.89 5.09 0.72
CA GLY A 453 -19.92 5.16 1.83
C GLY A 453 -20.12 4.10 2.93
N LEU A 454 -21.14 3.26 2.82
CA LEU A 454 -21.39 2.16 3.76
C LEU A 454 -20.78 0.86 3.23
N GLU A 455 -20.04 0.13 4.08
CA GLU A 455 -19.55 -1.22 3.78
C GLU A 455 -20.69 -2.26 3.92
N GLY A 456 -21.59 -2.29 2.93
CA GLY A 456 -22.71 -3.23 2.89
C GLY A 456 -23.88 -2.89 3.85
N CYS A 457 -24.81 -3.83 4.01
CA CYS A 457 -26.01 -3.70 4.87
C CYS A 457 -25.90 -4.46 6.20
N SER A 458 -24.68 -4.74 6.65
CA SER A 458 -24.39 -5.52 7.87
C SER A 458 -24.76 -4.79 9.17
N ALA A 459 -24.94 -3.46 9.11
CA ALA A 459 -25.34 -2.60 10.23
C ALA A 459 -26.47 -1.62 9.82
N PRO A 460 -27.76 -2.04 9.85
CA PRO A 460 -28.89 -1.21 9.39
C PRO A 460 -29.03 0.13 10.11
N ALA A 461 -28.51 0.26 11.34
CA ALA A 461 -28.53 1.49 12.12
C ALA A 461 -27.74 2.65 11.45
N ALA A 462 -26.74 2.33 10.63
CA ALA A 462 -25.96 3.33 9.88
C ALA A 462 -26.75 3.96 8.71
N CYS A 463 -27.90 3.39 8.34
CA CYS A 463 -28.82 3.95 7.33
C CYS A 463 -29.79 5.00 7.87
N VAL A 464 -29.82 5.25 9.18
CA VAL A 464 -30.69 6.28 9.79
C VAL A 464 -29.98 7.63 9.77
N GLY A 465 -30.01 8.32 8.63
CA GLY A 465 -29.52 9.70 8.51
C GLY A 465 -30.28 10.69 9.42
N ALA A 466 -29.65 11.82 9.74
CA ALA A 466 -30.27 12.89 10.53
C ALA A 466 -31.47 13.50 9.78
N GLY A 467 -32.59 13.71 10.49
CA GLY A 467 -33.83 14.31 10.00
C GLY A 467 -34.35 15.37 10.95
N ALA A 468 -35.51 15.94 10.65
CA ALA A 468 -36.16 16.95 11.48
C ALA A 468 -36.60 16.37 12.83
N CYS A 469 -36.15 16.99 13.91
CA CYS A 469 -36.54 16.69 15.28
C CYS A 469 -37.32 17.88 15.83
N CYS A 470 -38.63 17.69 16.06
CA CYS A 470 -39.52 18.73 16.57
C CYS A 470 -39.58 18.66 18.09
N PHE A 471 -39.35 19.79 18.77
CA PHE A 471 -39.50 19.90 20.22
C PHE A 471 -40.86 20.50 20.61
N PRO A 472 -41.31 20.29 21.87
CA PRO A 472 -42.59 20.81 22.37
C PRO A 472 -42.74 22.34 22.30
N ASP A 473 -41.64 23.09 22.24
CA ASP A 473 -41.62 24.56 22.10
C ASP A 473 -41.73 25.02 20.62
N ALA A 474 -42.08 24.09 19.72
CA ALA A 474 -42.17 24.27 18.28
C ALA A 474 -40.83 24.58 17.58
N THR A 475 -39.69 24.38 18.25
CA THR A 475 -38.37 24.42 17.60
C THR A 475 -38.07 23.13 16.84
N CYS A 476 -37.28 23.24 15.77
CA CYS A 476 -36.84 22.09 14.99
C CYS A 476 -35.31 22.10 14.84
N VAL A 477 -34.67 20.96 15.11
CA VAL A 477 -33.24 20.76 14.84
C VAL A 477 -33.03 19.50 14.00
N SER A 478 -31.95 19.46 13.21
CA SER A 478 -31.56 18.25 12.51
C SER A 478 -30.80 17.32 13.46
N ALA A 479 -31.35 16.14 13.75
CA ALA A 479 -30.76 15.15 14.64
C ALA A 479 -31.00 13.74 14.12
N THR A 480 -30.23 12.75 14.59
CA THR A 480 -30.58 11.33 14.42
C THR A 480 -31.78 10.98 15.30
N LEU A 481 -32.50 9.89 15.02
CA LEU A 481 -33.59 9.40 15.87
C LEU A 481 -33.17 9.28 17.34
N GLU A 482 -32.03 8.63 17.60
CA GLU A 482 -31.52 8.41 18.96
C GLU A 482 -31.23 9.72 19.70
N ASN A 483 -30.64 10.71 19.02
CA ASN A 483 -30.37 12.02 19.61
C ASN A 483 -31.64 12.87 19.77
N CYS A 484 -32.63 12.69 18.90
CA CYS A 484 -33.92 13.36 18.98
C CYS A 484 -34.71 12.87 20.19
N ASP A 485 -34.82 11.56 20.35
CA ASP A 485 -35.49 10.91 21.49
C ASP A 485 -34.76 11.24 22.79
N PHE A 486 -33.42 11.19 22.79
CA PHE A 486 -32.61 11.59 23.96
C PHE A 486 -32.84 13.05 24.36
N GLY A 487 -33.06 13.94 23.38
CA GLY A 487 -33.38 15.34 23.60
C GLY A 487 -34.83 15.60 24.02
N GLY A 488 -35.70 14.59 24.03
CA GLY A 488 -37.13 14.75 24.31
C GLY A 488 -37.93 15.37 23.16
N GLY A 489 -37.41 15.30 21.94
CA GLY A 489 -38.10 15.72 20.72
C GLY A 489 -38.78 14.55 20.00
N VAL A 490 -39.64 14.86 19.04
CA VAL A 490 -40.33 13.86 18.20
C VAL A 490 -39.71 13.88 16.81
N PHE A 491 -39.10 12.76 16.43
CA PHE A 491 -38.42 12.61 15.14
C PHE A 491 -39.41 12.46 13.99
N GLN A 492 -39.29 13.32 12.98
CA GLN A 492 -40.22 13.39 11.84
C GLN A 492 -39.80 12.51 10.64
N GLY A 493 -38.72 11.72 10.79
CA GLY A 493 -38.17 10.85 9.77
C GLY A 493 -36.94 11.43 9.07
N SER A 494 -36.07 10.54 8.58
CA SER A 494 -34.77 10.87 7.99
C SER A 494 -34.83 11.58 6.62
N ALA A 495 -36.00 11.62 5.99
CA ALA A 495 -36.24 12.30 4.71
C ALA A 495 -36.87 13.70 4.86
N MET A 496 -37.19 14.12 6.09
CA MET A 496 -37.84 15.40 6.40
C MET A 496 -36.81 16.36 7.00
N ASP A 497 -36.60 17.55 6.43
CA ASP A 497 -35.73 18.57 7.01
C ASP A 497 -36.53 19.61 7.82
N CYS A 498 -35.86 20.38 8.67
CA CYS A 498 -36.54 21.40 9.49
C CYS A 498 -37.12 22.57 8.69
N ALA A 499 -36.77 22.73 7.41
CA ALA A 499 -37.37 23.75 6.56
C ALA A 499 -38.74 23.31 6.02
N SER A 500 -39.00 22.00 6.00
CA SER A 500 -40.20 21.36 5.47
C SER A 500 -41.12 20.79 6.57
N ALA A 501 -40.60 20.53 7.77
CA ALA A 501 -41.36 19.99 8.88
C ALA A 501 -42.34 21.02 9.50
N SER A 502 -43.60 20.62 9.70
CA SER A 502 -44.60 21.40 10.43
C SER A 502 -44.75 20.82 11.85
N CYS A 503 -44.00 21.36 12.81
CA CYS A 503 -44.10 20.94 14.21
C CYS A 503 -45.45 21.40 14.81
N PRO A 504 -46.37 20.48 15.20
CA PRO A 504 -47.69 20.86 15.69
C PRO A 504 -47.66 21.42 17.12
N LEU A 505 -48.53 22.39 17.43
CA LEU A 505 -48.75 22.89 18.79
C LEU A 505 -49.62 21.88 19.58
N ILE A 506 -49.22 21.59 20.82
CA ILE A 506 -49.88 20.62 21.67
C ILE A 506 -51.11 21.25 22.35
N THR A 507 -52.31 20.69 22.10
CA THR A 507 -53.58 21.09 22.74
C THR A 507 -54.18 19.97 23.58
N GLY A 508 -54.93 20.32 24.63
CA GLY A 508 -55.62 19.40 25.54
C GLY A 508 -56.83 20.04 26.19
N SER A 509 -57.58 19.27 26.98
CA SER A 509 -58.74 19.79 27.71
C SER A 509 -58.35 20.87 28.71
N CYS A 510 -59.18 21.89 28.83
CA CYS A 510 -59.01 23.04 29.69
C CYS A 510 -60.33 23.33 30.40
N CYS A 511 -60.37 23.09 31.71
CA CYS A 511 -61.54 23.35 32.55
C CYS A 511 -61.49 24.80 33.07
N ILE A 512 -62.45 25.63 32.66
CA ILE A 512 -62.62 27.00 33.16
C ILE A 512 -63.94 27.02 33.95
N GLY A 513 -63.85 26.89 35.27
CA GLY A 513 -65.03 26.62 36.11
C GLY A 513 -65.65 25.28 35.74
N SER A 514 -66.96 25.25 35.43
CA SER A 514 -67.68 24.02 35.06
C SER A 514 -67.72 23.72 33.55
N VAL A 515 -66.95 24.45 32.74
CA VAL A 515 -66.93 24.33 31.28
C VAL A 515 -65.58 23.82 30.81
N CYS A 516 -65.60 22.77 29.97
CA CYS A 516 -64.40 22.25 29.32
C CYS A 516 -64.29 22.74 27.86
N THR A 517 -63.11 23.21 27.47
CA THR A 517 -62.75 23.49 26.06
C THR A 517 -61.38 22.90 25.74
N VAL A 518 -61.06 22.63 24.48
CA VAL A 518 -59.70 22.20 24.07
C VAL A 518 -58.88 23.43 23.71
N LEU A 519 -57.79 23.69 24.42
CA LEU A 519 -56.89 24.84 24.24
C LEU A 519 -55.43 24.40 24.34
N GLU A 520 -54.51 25.28 23.97
CA GLU A 520 -53.09 25.13 24.30
C GLU A 520 -52.88 25.39 25.80
N GLU A 521 -51.92 24.69 26.44
CA GLU A 521 -51.67 24.79 27.88
C GLU A 521 -51.44 26.23 28.35
N ALA A 522 -50.57 26.98 27.65
CA ALA A 522 -50.27 28.37 27.98
C ALA A 522 -51.50 29.28 27.86
N THR A 523 -52.39 28.99 26.90
CA THR A 523 -53.64 29.75 26.72
C THR A 523 -54.67 29.38 27.79
N CYS A 524 -54.73 28.10 28.19
CA CYS A 524 -55.59 27.61 29.27
C CYS A 524 -55.26 28.29 30.60
N GLN A 525 -53.97 28.32 30.95
CA GLN A 525 -53.49 28.98 32.17
C GLN A 525 -53.70 30.49 32.12
N ALA A 526 -53.50 31.14 30.97
CA ALA A 526 -53.67 32.58 30.82
C ALA A 526 -55.12 33.07 31.02
N VAL A 527 -56.12 32.20 30.81
CA VAL A 527 -57.54 32.49 31.07
C VAL A 527 -58.03 31.97 32.41
N GLY A 528 -57.14 31.46 33.26
CA GLY A 528 -57.44 30.96 34.60
C GLY A 528 -58.14 29.60 34.61
N GLY A 529 -57.96 28.79 33.57
CA GLY A 529 -58.43 27.41 33.50
C GLY A 529 -57.36 26.41 33.92
N GLU A 530 -57.81 25.20 34.27
CA GLU A 530 -56.94 24.08 34.63
C GLU A 530 -56.79 23.12 33.46
N PHE A 531 -55.55 22.79 33.11
CA PHE A 531 -55.23 22.02 31.91
C PHE A 531 -55.17 20.52 32.23
N GLY A 532 -55.99 19.71 31.56
CA GLY A 532 -56.14 18.27 31.79
C GLY A 532 -55.07 17.40 31.13
N GLY A 533 -53.99 17.99 30.61
CA GLY A 533 -52.87 17.29 29.96
C GLY A 533 -53.01 17.17 28.43
N GLU A 534 -51.89 16.89 27.76
CA GLU A 534 -51.78 16.78 26.31
C GLU A 534 -52.75 15.75 25.71
N GLY A 535 -53.47 16.15 24.65
CA GLY A 535 -54.38 15.27 23.90
C GLY A 535 -55.65 14.84 24.64
N SER A 536 -55.87 15.33 25.87
CA SER A 536 -57.05 14.99 26.67
C SER A 536 -58.34 15.55 26.04
N PRO A 537 -59.38 14.72 25.82
CA PRO A 537 -60.65 15.18 25.26
C PRO A 537 -61.62 15.67 26.35
N CYS A 538 -62.39 16.72 26.06
CA CYS A 538 -63.38 17.24 27.00
C CYS A 538 -64.55 16.30 27.32
N GLU A 539 -64.76 15.24 26.55
CA GLU A 539 -65.86 14.28 26.77
C GLU A 539 -65.68 13.43 28.04
N ASN A 540 -64.44 13.31 28.54
CA ASN A 540 -64.11 12.54 29.74
C ASN A 540 -63.56 13.39 30.90
N ALA A 541 -63.48 14.72 30.74
CA ALA A 541 -62.97 15.63 31.76
C ALA A 541 -64.10 16.04 32.73
N SER A 542 -63.94 15.73 34.02
CA SER A 542 -64.90 16.12 35.06
C SER A 542 -64.54 17.50 35.63
N CYS A 543 -65.11 18.57 35.08
CA CYS A 543 -64.93 19.92 35.61
C CYS A 543 -65.89 20.21 36.80
N ALA A 544 -66.05 19.27 37.73
CA ALA A 544 -66.80 19.50 38.97
C ALA A 544 -65.94 20.36 39.93
N ALA A 545 -66.57 21.29 40.66
CA ALA A 545 -65.85 22.18 41.57
C ALA A 545 -65.15 21.35 42.68
N PRO A 546 -63.83 21.48 42.87
CA PRO A 546 -63.09 20.65 43.83
C PRO A 546 -63.57 20.87 45.26
N CYS A 547 -63.63 19.79 46.03
CA CYS A 547 -63.96 19.81 47.44
C CYS A 547 -62.91 20.59 48.23
N LEU A 548 -63.35 21.65 48.91
CA LEU A 548 -62.45 22.48 49.69
C LEU A 548 -61.89 21.68 50.87
N GLY A 549 -60.61 21.30 50.80
CA GLY A 549 -59.91 20.54 51.83
C GLY A 549 -59.68 19.05 51.53
N ASP A 550 -60.04 18.56 50.32
CA ASP A 550 -59.64 17.23 49.84
C ASP A 550 -58.29 17.37 49.10
N PHE A 551 -57.20 17.23 49.84
CA PHE A 551 -55.83 17.39 49.35
C PHE A 551 -55.28 16.10 48.74
N THR A 552 -55.82 14.95 49.16
CA THR A 552 -55.43 13.64 48.62
C THR A 552 -56.20 13.30 47.34
N ASN A 553 -57.22 14.09 47.02
CA ASN A 553 -58.06 14.00 45.82
C ASN A 553 -58.75 12.62 45.73
N ASP A 554 -59.24 12.14 46.87
CA ASP A 554 -59.90 10.83 47.02
C ASP A 554 -61.42 10.93 47.20
N ASP A 555 -61.98 12.11 46.93
CA ASP A 555 -63.39 12.48 47.02
C ASP A 555 -63.92 12.45 48.48
N ALA A 556 -63.06 12.68 49.47
CA ALA A 556 -63.46 12.86 50.86
C ALA A 556 -62.50 13.79 51.63
N VAL A 557 -63.02 14.56 52.58
CA VAL A 557 -62.19 15.30 53.54
C VAL A 557 -62.06 14.47 54.81
N GLY A 558 -60.87 13.91 55.02
CA GLY A 558 -60.61 12.91 56.04
C GLY A 558 -59.37 13.15 56.88
N PHE A 559 -58.92 12.08 57.54
CA PHE A 559 -57.75 12.15 58.41
C PHE A 559 -56.47 12.35 57.61
N ASP A 560 -56.43 11.81 56.40
CA ASP A 560 -55.27 11.91 55.52
C ASP A 560 -55.08 13.34 55.01
N ASP A 561 -56.16 14.08 54.76
CA ASP A 561 -56.11 15.52 54.43
C ASP A 561 -55.70 16.38 55.63
N LEU A 562 -56.14 16.01 56.84
CA LEU A 562 -55.67 16.66 58.06
C LEU A 562 -54.16 16.46 58.24
N LEU A 563 -53.64 15.27 57.91
CA LEU A 563 -52.21 15.02 57.95
C LEU A 563 -51.47 15.82 56.88
N TYR A 564 -52.02 15.94 55.68
CA TYR A 564 -51.46 16.79 54.63
C TYR A 564 -51.37 18.24 55.09
N LEU A 565 -52.47 18.80 55.60
CA LEU A 565 -52.53 20.17 56.10
C LEU A 565 -51.53 20.40 57.24
N LEU A 566 -51.48 19.51 58.23
CA LEU A 566 -50.52 19.62 59.33
C LEU A 566 -49.07 19.48 58.87
N SER A 567 -48.82 18.75 57.79
CA SER A 567 -47.47 18.65 57.21
C SER A 567 -47.03 19.95 56.52
N ASP A 568 -47.98 20.74 56.03
CA ASP A 568 -47.76 22.05 55.40
C ASP A 568 -47.89 23.23 56.39
N TRP A 569 -47.73 23.01 57.69
CA TRP A 569 -47.89 24.09 58.68
C TRP A 569 -46.95 25.27 58.44
N ALA A 570 -47.50 26.48 58.40
CA ALA A 570 -46.88 27.75 57.98
C ALA A 570 -46.40 27.79 56.52
N GLY A 571 -46.79 26.81 55.70
CA GLY A 571 -46.66 26.79 54.24
C GLY A 571 -47.79 27.53 53.56
N THR A 572 -48.01 27.26 52.27
CA THR A 572 -49.02 27.97 51.45
C THR A 572 -49.91 27.03 50.65
N GLU A 573 -49.65 25.73 50.68
CA GLU A 573 -50.32 24.77 49.79
C GLU A 573 -51.62 24.24 50.39
N ALA A 574 -51.74 24.20 51.72
CA ALA A 574 -52.95 23.82 52.44
C ALA A 574 -53.68 25.00 53.10
N ASP A 575 -53.47 26.22 52.59
CA ASP A 575 -54.15 27.46 53.00
C ASP A 575 -55.58 27.49 52.43
N LEU A 576 -56.56 27.15 53.26
CA LEU A 576 -57.97 27.03 52.89
C LEU A 576 -58.74 28.33 53.06
N ASP A 577 -58.26 29.25 53.91
CA ASP A 577 -58.88 30.55 54.12
C ASP A 577 -58.32 31.66 53.20
N GLY A 578 -57.21 31.38 52.52
CA GLY A 578 -56.57 32.25 51.55
C GLY A 578 -55.79 33.40 52.19
N SER A 579 -55.39 33.26 53.46
CA SER A 579 -54.59 34.26 54.19
C SER A 579 -53.13 34.33 53.72
N GLY A 580 -52.69 33.35 52.93
CA GLY A 580 -51.34 33.15 52.43
C GLY A 580 -50.44 32.34 53.35
N VAL A 581 -51.00 31.68 54.38
CA VAL A 581 -50.25 30.85 55.33
C VAL A 581 -51.15 29.76 55.90
N THR A 582 -50.71 28.50 55.85
CA THR A 582 -51.39 27.37 56.50
C THR A 582 -51.23 27.47 58.02
N ASP A 583 -52.31 27.78 58.74
CA ASP A 583 -52.31 27.90 60.19
C ASP A 583 -53.53 27.24 60.87
N PHE A 584 -53.81 27.66 62.10
CA PHE A 584 -54.87 27.05 62.89
C PHE A 584 -56.27 27.37 62.36
N ALA A 585 -56.45 28.45 61.61
CA ALA A 585 -57.71 28.76 60.94
C ALA A 585 -58.06 27.69 59.89
N ASP A 586 -57.07 27.22 59.13
CA ASP A 586 -57.26 26.20 58.09
C ASP A 586 -57.64 24.84 58.67
N VAL A 587 -57.07 24.47 59.82
CA VAL A 587 -57.47 23.25 60.55
C VAL A 587 -58.96 23.28 60.92
N LEU A 588 -59.49 24.45 61.30
CA LEU A 588 -60.90 24.58 61.64
C LEU A 588 -61.80 24.47 60.40
N ILE A 589 -61.35 24.97 59.25
CA ILE A 589 -62.08 24.85 57.98
C ILE A 589 -62.10 23.40 57.52
N LEU A 590 -60.95 22.73 57.55
CA LEU A 590 -60.83 21.33 57.15
C LEU A 590 -61.69 20.41 58.05
N LEU A 591 -61.65 20.61 59.37
CA LEU A 591 -62.49 19.83 60.30
C LEU A 591 -63.99 20.12 60.14
N ALA A 592 -64.38 21.31 59.68
CA ALA A 592 -65.77 21.63 59.38
C ALA A 592 -66.28 20.93 58.11
N ALA A 593 -65.37 20.60 57.19
CA ALA A 593 -65.65 19.88 55.95
C ALA A 593 -65.53 18.34 56.09
N TYR A 594 -65.14 17.83 57.27
CA TYR A 594 -64.81 16.42 57.48
C TYR A 594 -65.98 15.46 57.13
N GLY A 595 -65.79 14.63 56.12
CA GLY A 595 -66.78 13.74 55.54
C GLY A 595 -66.59 13.53 54.03
N PRO A 596 -67.35 12.62 53.41
CA PRO A 596 -67.31 12.44 51.96
C PRO A 596 -67.82 13.68 51.23
N CYS A 597 -67.24 13.89 50.06
CA CYS A 597 -67.81 14.68 48.98
C CYS A 597 -68.91 13.88 48.26
#